data_AF-A0A6L3V233-F1
#
_entry.id   AF-A0A6L3V233-F1
#
_cell.length_a   1.000
_cell.length_b   1.000
_cell.length_c   1.000
_cell.angle_alpha   90.00
_cell.angle_beta   90.00
_cell.angle_gamma   90.00
#
_symmetry.space_group_name_H-M   'P 1'
#
loop_
_entity.id
_entity.type
_entity.pdbx_description
1 polymer ?
#
loop_
_entity_poly.entity_id
_entity_poly.type
_entity_poly.pdbx_seq_one_letter_code
_entity_poly.pdbx_strand_id
1 'polypeptide(L)'
;MQSKLELQQDLQLIALLQRDLNLVTAFLLLTGQISIVGIFINPGDFNLSLSGPIFGRARLESKFSNEPFINTVIDIIDVIIAVLLIIDEIQVIGAFIGPRRFSIVVSGPIFGSRRHVPTLPCLKREYKFYKKIVTKYFAVDPTVFRNI
;
A
#
# COMPACT_ATOMS: atom_id res chain seq x y z
N MET A 1 -28.90 14.79 3.31
CA MET A 1 -28.70 13.58 4.14
C MET A 1 -28.07 12.44 3.35
N GLN A 2 -28.50 12.20 2.09
CA GLN A 2 -27.91 11.20 1.16
C GLN A 2 -26.38 11.26 1.02
N SER A 3 -25.79 12.46 0.87
CA SER A 3 -24.33 12.58 0.62
C SER A 3 -23.42 12.14 1.78
N LYS A 4 -23.93 12.10 3.01
CA LYS A 4 -23.15 11.68 4.19
C LYS A 4 -23.11 10.15 4.30
N LEU A 5 -24.23 9.49 3.94
CA LEU A 5 -24.34 8.04 3.89
C LEU A 5 -23.47 7.48 2.76
N GLU A 6 -23.54 8.07 1.57
CA GLU A 6 -22.70 7.71 0.42
C GLU A 6 -21.20 7.86 0.74
N LEU A 7 -20.81 8.95 1.42
CA LEU A 7 -19.42 9.13 1.85
C LEU A 7 -18.98 8.05 2.85
N GLN A 8 -19.84 7.65 3.78
CA GLN A 8 -19.51 6.58 4.72
C GLN A 8 -19.36 5.24 4.02
N GLN A 9 -20.21 4.95 3.02
CA GLN A 9 -20.10 3.75 2.20
C GLN A 9 -18.79 3.73 1.40
N ASP A 10 -18.43 4.85 0.75
CA ASP A 10 -17.16 4.98 0.02
C ASP A 10 -15.94 4.73 0.93
N LEU A 11 -15.96 5.32 2.14
CA LEU A 11 -14.89 5.15 3.13
C LEU A 11 -14.75 3.70 3.59
N GLN A 12 -15.88 3.03 3.84
CA GLN A 12 -15.91 1.63 4.24
C GLN A 12 -15.39 0.73 3.11
N LEU A 13 -15.82 0.96 1.87
CA LEU A 13 -15.36 0.22 0.72
C LEU A 13 -13.83 0.28 0.58
N ILE A 14 -13.25 1.47 0.73
CA ILE A 14 -11.79 1.62 0.61
C ILE A 14 -11.06 0.98 1.78
N ALA A 15 -11.60 1.09 3.00
CA ALA A 15 -11.03 0.39 4.15
C ALA A 15 -11.04 -1.13 3.95
N LEU A 16 -12.10 -1.68 3.34
CA LEU A 16 -12.18 -3.10 2.98
C LEU A 16 -11.17 -3.47 1.89
N LEU A 17 -11.07 -2.69 0.82
CA LEU A 17 -10.06 -2.92 -0.23
C LEU A 17 -8.64 -2.91 0.33
N GLN A 18 -8.34 -1.96 1.22
CA GLN A 18 -7.04 -1.86 1.88
C GLN A 18 -6.76 -3.11 2.74
N ARG A 19 -7.77 -3.61 3.44
CA ARG A 19 -7.69 -4.83 4.23
C ARG A 19 -7.47 -6.06 3.36
N ASP A 20 -8.17 -6.16 2.24
CA ASP A 20 -8.00 -7.25 1.29
C ASP A 20 -6.59 -7.26 0.70
N LEU A 21 -6.03 -6.08 0.37
CA LEU A 21 -4.64 -5.96 -0.06
C LEU A 21 -3.66 -6.45 1.01
N ASN A 22 -3.88 -6.13 2.28
CA ASN A 22 -3.05 -6.63 3.38
C ASN A 22 -3.12 -8.16 3.48
N LEU A 23 -4.32 -8.74 3.42
CA LEU A 23 -4.53 -10.19 3.51
C LEU A 23 -3.94 -10.95 2.32
N VAL A 24 -4.12 -10.44 1.09
CA VAL A 24 -3.50 -11.01 -0.11
C VAL A 24 -1.98 -10.94 -0.01
N THR A 25 -1.43 -9.81 0.44
CA THR A 25 0.02 -9.65 0.62
C THR A 25 0.56 -10.63 1.68
N ALA A 26 -0.15 -10.79 2.80
CA ALA A 26 0.21 -11.77 3.83
C ALA A 26 0.18 -13.21 3.29
N PHE A 27 -0.85 -13.57 2.53
CA PHE A 27 -0.94 -14.90 1.90
C PHE A 27 0.22 -15.15 0.92
N LEU A 28 0.60 -14.15 0.12
CA LEU A 28 1.72 -14.27 -0.81
C LEU A 28 3.07 -14.43 -0.09
N LEU A 29 3.26 -13.80 1.08
CA LEU A 29 4.43 -14.02 1.94
C LEU A 29 4.48 -15.44 2.48
N LEU A 30 3.36 -15.92 3.07
CA LEU A 30 3.28 -17.26 3.66
C LEU A 30 3.44 -18.39 2.63
N THR A 31 3.11 -18.12 1.36
CA THR A 31 3.29 -19.07 0.25
C THR A 31 4.64 -18.92 -0.46
N GLY A 32 5.49 -17.99 -0.03
CA GLY A 32 6.80 -17.72 -0.64
C GLY A 32 6.74 -17.12 -2.05
N GLN A 33 5.57 -16.63 -2.49
CA GLN A 33 5.40 -15.97 -3.79
C GLN A 33 5.98 -14.56 -3.80
N ILE A 34 6.09 -13.95 -2.63
CA ILE A 34 6.85 -12.72 -2.37
C ILE A 34 7.64 -12.89 -1.09
N SER A 35 8.69 -12.10 -0.93
CA SER A 35 9.56 -12.06 0.23
C SER A 35 10.08 -10.64 0.42
N ILE A 36 10.62 -10.35 1.60
CA ILE A 36 11.35 -9.10 1.83
C ILE A 36 12.52 -8.97 0.85
N VAL A 37 12.64 -7.81 0.19
CA VAL A 37 13.75 -7.51 -0.72
C VAL A 37 14.55 -6.28 -0.33
N GLY A 38 14.05 -5.49 0.63
CA GLY A 38 14.78 -4.33 1.14
C GLY A 38 13.99 -3.54 2.17
N ILE A 39 14.71 -2.70 2.90
CA ILE A 39 14.18 -1.76 3.88
C ILE A 39 14.55 -0.36 3.41
N PHE A 40 13.56 0.53 3.36
CA PHE A 40 13.75 1.95 3.08
C PHE A 40 13.60 2.73 4.38
N ILE A 41 14.65 3.46 4.76
CA ILE A 41 14.66 4.26 5.98
C ILE A 41 14.41 5.71 5.60
N ASN A 42 13.40 6.34 6.21
CA ASN A 42 13.14 7.77 6.08
C ASN A 42 13.33 8.46 7.44
N PRO A 43 13.40 9.81 7.46
CA PRO A 43 13.38 10.54 8.73
C PRO A 43 12.06 10.29 9.50
N GLY A 44 12.14 9.50 10.57
CA GLY A 44 11.02 9.25 11.49
C GLY A 44 10.20 7.98 11.20
N ASP A 45 10.46 7.27 10.10
CA ASP A 45 9.84 5.98 9.81
C ASP A 45 10.72 5.06 8.94
N PHE A 46 10.28 3.82 8.76
CA PHE A 46 10.83 2.94 7.73
C PHE A 46 9.73 2.13 7.04
N ASN A 47 10.02 1.70 5.81
CA ASN A 47 9.12 0.93 4.96
C ASN A 47 9.81 -0.34 4.48
N LEU A 48 9.05 -1.42 4.34
CA LEU A 48 9.55 -2.68 3.81
C LEU A 48 9.14 -2.82 2.35
N SER A 49 10.07 -3.24 1.51
CA SER A 49 9.83 -3.58 0.11
C SER A 49 9.70 -5.08 -0.03
N LEU A 50 8.58 -5.54 -0.59
CA LEU A 50 8.25 -6.95 -0.78
C LEU A 50 8.19 -7.27 -2.27
N SER A 51 8.90 -8.30 -2.71
CA SER A 51 8.90 -8.76 -4.10
C SER A 51 9.22 -10.25 -4.22
N GLY A 52 9.00 -10.85 -5.39
CA GLY A 52 9.25 -12.27 -5.61
C GLY A 52 8.75 -12.76 -6.97
N PRO A 53 8.63 -14.10 -7.15
CA PRO A 53 8.34 -14.73 -8.43
C PRO A 53 7.15 -14.12 -9.19
N ILE A 54 6.03 -13.89 -8.49
CA ILE A 54 4.82 -13.34 -9.11
C ILE A 54 5.00 -11.89 -9.60
N PHE A 55 6.03 -11.20 -9.10
CA PHE A 55 6.37 -9.82 -9.46
C PHE A 55 7.62 -9.71 -10.35
N GLY A 56 8.05 -10.82 -10.95
CA GLY A 56 9.15 -10.86 -11.90
C GLY A 56 10.55 -10.83 -11.26
N ARG A 57 10.67 -11.11 -9.96
CA ARG A 57 11.95 -11.30 -9.26
C ARG A 57 12.10 -12.73 -8.77
N ALA A 58 13.33 -13.22 -8.65
CA ALA A 58 13.57 -14.42 -7.84
C ALA A 58 13.25 -14.12 -6.37
N ARG A 59 12.85 -15.15 -5.63
CA ARG A 59 12.72 -15.07 -4.16
C ARG A 59 14.08 -14.75 -3.54
N LEU A 60 14.08 -14.03 -2.42
CA LEU A 60 15.30 -13.80 -1.66
C LEU A 60 15.73 -15.12 -1.01
N GLU A 61 16.91 -15.59 -1.36
CA GLU A 61 17.50 -16.81 -0.82
C GLU A 61 19.00 -16.58 -0.55
N SER A 62 19.57 -17.39 0.33
CA SER A 62 20.99 -17.40 0.60
C SER A 62 21.78 -17.63 -0.69
N LYS A 63 22.87 -16.88 -0.85
CA LYS A 63 23.80 -17.05 -1.97
C LYS A 63 24.53 -18.41 -1.89
N PHE A 64 24.70 -18.95 -0.69
CA PHE A 64 25.44 -20.18 -0.46
C PHE A 64 24.48 -21.31 -0.08
N SER A 65 24.49 -22.39 -0.87
CA SER A 65 23.64 -23.57 -0.67
C SER A 65 23.86 -24.28 0.68
N ASN A 66 25.02 -24.05 1.31
CA ASN A 66 25.41 -24.71 2.55
C ASN A 66 24.95 -23.94 3.80
N GLU A 67 24.21 -22.84 3.64
CA GLU A 67 23.71 -22.00 4.74
C GLU A 67 22.18 -22.00 4.79
N PRO A 68 21.53 -23.16 5.00
CA PRO A 68 20.07 -23.25 5.01
C PRO A 68 19.44 -22.42 6.14
N PHE A 69 20.20 -22.17 7.22
CA PHE A 69 19.77 -21.33 8.34
C PHE A 69 19.38 -19.91 7.90
N ILE A 70 20.05 -19.33 6.90
CA ILE A 70 19.73 -17.98 6.40
C ILE A 70 18.34 -17.96 5.76
N ASN A 71 17.99 -19.00 4.99
CA ASN A 71 16.66 -19.12 4.39
C ASN A 71 15.59 -19.25 5.47
N THR A 72 15.85 -20.01 6.54
CA THR A 72 14.95 -20.09 7.69
C THR A 72 14.72 -18.73 8.34
N VAL A 73 15.77 -17.90 8.48
CA VAL A 73 15.63 -16.55 9.04
C VAL A 73 14.79 -15.66 8.13
N ILE A 74 14.99 -15.72 6.81
CA ILE A 74 14.17 -14.98 5.84
C ILE A 74 12.71 -15.40 5.97
N ASP A 75 12.44 -16.69 6.08
CA ASP A 75 11.07 -17.23 6.19
C ASP A 75 10.40 -16.79 7.50
N ILE A 76 11.15 -16.74 8.60
CA ILE A 76 10.65 -16.21 9.88
C ILE A 76 10.30 -14.72 9.73
N ILE A 77 11.13 -13.93 9.04
CA ILE A 77 10.85 -12.51 8.79
C ILE A 77 9.58 -12.36 7.94
N ASP A 78 9.44 -13.14 6.87
CA ASP A 78 8.27 -13.11 6.00
C ASP A 78 6.99 -13.48 6.78
N VAL A 79 7.04 -14.48 7.67
CA VAL A 79 5.94 -14.84 8.57
C VAL A 79 5.60 -13.71 9.54
N ILE A 80 6.60 -13.06 10.15
CA ILE A 80 6.37 -11.92 11.05
C ILE A 80 5.65 -10.79 10.30
N ILE A 81 6.12 -10.43 9.09
CA ILE A 81 5.51 -9.40 8.26
C ILE A 81 4.06 -9.79 7.91
N ALA A 82 3.81 -11.05 7.54
CA ALA A 82 2.47 -11.54 7.26
C ALA A 82 1.54 -11.42 8.46
N VAL A 83 2.01 -11.78 9.67
CA VAL A 83 1.23 -11.61 10.91
C VAL A 83 0.92 -10.13 11.15
N LEU A 84 1.90 -9.24 11.02
CA LEU A 84 1.70 -7.79 11.20
C LEU A 84 0.66 -7.21 10.21
N LEU A 85 0.63 -7.70 8.96
CA LEU A 85 -0.41 -7.36 7.98
C LEU A 85 -1.79 -7.88 8.40
N ILE A 86 -1.86 -9.11 8.92
CA ILE A 86 -3.12 -9.74 9.38
C ILE A 86 -3.68 -9.03 10.61
N ILE A 87 -2.86 -8.50 11.51
CA ILE A 87 -3.35 -7.75 12.68
C ILE A 87 -3.51 -6.25 12.42
N ASP A 88 -3.26 -5.77 11.19
CA ASP A 88 -3.29 -4.36 10.77
C ASP A 88 -2.29 -3.44 11.50
N GLU A 89 -1.21 -3.99 12.07
CA GLU A 89 -0.09 -3.20 12.60
C GLU A 89 0.76 -2.58 11.48
N ILE A 90 0.77 -3.20 10.30
CA ILE A 90 1.31 -2.63 9.07
C ILE A 90 0.29 -2.81 7.93
N GLN A 91 0.42 -1.99 6.90
CA GLN A 91 -0.49 -1.94 5.77
C GLN A 91 0.28 -1.77 4.46
N VAL A 92 -0.31 -2.20 3.36
CA VAL A 92 0.17 -1.88 2.02
C VAL A 92 0.02 -0.38 1.76
N ILE A 93 1.13 0.34 1.68
CA ILE A 93 1.11 1.81 1.47
C ILE A 93 1.31 2.20 0.01
N GLY A 94 1.72 1.27 -0.83
CA GLY A 94 1.87 1.51 -2.26
C GLY A 94 2.52 0.35 -3.01
N ALA A 95 2.69 0.58 -4.31
CA ALA A 95 3.42 -0.30 -5.19
C ALA A 95 4.46 0.49 -5.99
N PHE A 96 5.62 -0.12 -6.19
CA PHE A 96 6.66 0.40 -7.06
C PHE A 96 6.75 -0.45 -8.32
N ILE A 97 6.61 0.20 -9.47
CA ILE A 97 6.62 -0.44 -10.77
C ILE A 97 7.90 0.00 -11.49
N GLY A 98 8.79 -0.95 -11.76
CA GLY A 98 9.99 -0.75 -12.55
C GLY A 98 10.00 -1.61 -13.81
N PRO A 99 10.99 -1.43 -14.70
CA PRO A 99 11.13 -2.26 -15.90
C PRO A 99 11.28 -3.73 -15.50
N ARG A 100 10.27 -4.55 -15.87
CA ARG A 100 10.19 -6.01 -15.59
C ARG A 100 10.15 -6.39 -14.10
N ARG A 101 9.92 -5.45 -13.18
CA ARG A 101 9.91 -5.72 -11.74
C ARG A 101 8.84 -4.92 -11.03
N PHE A 102 8.16 -5.58 -10.11
CA PHE A 102 7.14 -4.98 -9.28
C PHE A 102 7.48 -5.23 -7.80
N SER A 103 7.17 -4.30 -6.92
CA SER A 103 7.28 -4.51 -5.48
C SER A 103 6.16 -3.80 -4.75
N ILE A 104 5.67 -4.43 -3.68
CA ILE A 104 4.72 -3.82 -2.77
C ILE A 104 5.50 -3.19 -1.63
N VAL A 105 5.08 -2.01 -1.21
CA VAL A 105 5.66 -1.32 -0.05
C VAL A 105 4.69 -1.42 1.10
N VAL A 106 5.16 -1.87 2.26
CA VAL A 106 4.37 -1.98 3.48
C VAL A 106 4.97 -1.13 4.61
N SER A 107 4.12 -0.51 5.40
CA SER A 107 4.50 0.23 6.60
C SER A 107 3.33 0.39 7.57
N GLY A 108 3.61 0.77 8.81
CA GLY A 108 2.57 1.12 9.79
C GLY A 108 3.11 1.71 11.09
N PRO A 109 2.24 1.89 12.09
CA PRO A 109 2.56 2.47 13.39
C PRO A 109 3.81 1.92 14.06
N ILE A 110 4.00 0.60 14.03
CA ILE A 110 5.18 -0.06 14.60
C ILE A 110 6.50 0.35 13.93
N PHE A 111 6.45 0.88 12.71
CA PHE A 111 7.59 1.40 11.97
C PHE A 111 7.70 2.94 11.99
N GLY A 112 6.90 3.62 12.82
CA GLY A 112 6.90 5.08 12.96
C GLY A 112 5.98 5.82 12.00
N SER A 113 5.38 5.14 11.02
CA SER A 113 4.43 5.76 10.08
C SER A 113 3.02 5.83 10.66
N ARG A 114 2.23 6.83 10.25
CA ARG A 114 0.82 6.90 10.66
C ARG A 114 0.00 5.87 9.90
N ARG A 115 -1.03 5.33 10.53
CA ARG A 115 -2.01 4.47 9.85
C ARG A 115 -2.63 5.22 8.68
N HIS A 116 -2.59 4.63 7.49
CA HIS A 116 -3.20 5.24 6.31
C HIS A 116 -4.72 5.17 6.43
N VAL A 117 -5.34 6.35 6.45
CA VAL A 117 -6.80 6.50 6.44
C VAL A 117 -7.23 7.08 5.10
N PRO A 118 -8.38 6.66 4.54
CA PRO A 118 -8.84 7.19 3.27
C PRO A 118 -9.04 8.72 3.34
N THR A 119 -8.40 9.46 2.42
CA THR A 119 -8.43 10.94 2.38
C THR A 119 -9.65 11.50 1.64
N LEU A 120 -10.60 10.65 1.22
CA LEU A 120 -11.77 11.03 0.43
C LEU A 120 -12.57 12.25 0.92
N PRO A 121 -12.79 12.45 2.23
CA PRO A 121 -13.52 13.61 2.72
C PRO A 121 -12.78 14.92 2.40
N CYS A 122 -11.45 14.91 2.52
CA CYS A 122 -10.59 16.04 2.14
C CYS A 122 -10.57 16.19 0.62
N LEU A 123 -10.46 15.09 -0.13
CA LEU A 123 -10.40 15.13 -1.60
C LEU A 123 -11.69 15.69 -2.24
N LYS A 124 -12.88 15.26 -1.78
CA LYS A 124 -14.16 15.80 -2.27
C LYS A 124 -14.31 17.29 -1.90
N ARG A 125 -13.85 17.69 -0.71
CA ARG A 125 -13.86 19.10 -0.27
C ARG A 125 -12.91 19.95 -1.10
N GLU A 126 -11.68 19.49 -1.27
CA GLU A 126 -10.63 20.18 -2.02
C GLU A 126 -10.95 20.25 -3.50
N TYR A 127 -11.51 19.19 -4.10
CA TYR A 127 -12.02 19.24 -5.47
C TYR A 127 -13.11 20.28 -5.65
N LYS A 128 -14.10 20.34 -4.74
CA LYS A 128 -15.14 21.38 -4.78
C LYS A 128 -14.56 22.78 -4.61
N PHE A 129 -13.58 22.94 -3.73
CA PHE A 129 -12.89 24.21 -3.51
C PHE A 129 -12.07 24.65 -4.73
N TYR A 130 -11.29 23.74 -5.31
CA TYR A 130 -10.55 23.91 -6.55
C TYR A 130 -11.49 24.30 -7.69
N LYS A 131 -12.54 23.49 -7.95
CA LYS A 131 -13.54 23.75 -8.98
C LYS A 131 -14.12 25.15 -8.82
N LYS A 132 -14.49 25.54 -7.59
CA LYS A 132 -15.04 26.88 -7.29
C LYS A 132 -14.06 28.01 -7.62
N ILE A 133 -12.78 27.90 -7.26
CA ILE A 133 -11.76 28.91 -7.58
C ILE A 133 -11.58 29.00 -9.08
N VAL A 134 -11.39 27.85 -9.73
CA VAL A 134 -11.07 27.75 -11.15
C VAL A 134 -12.22 28.27 -12.00
N THR A 135 -13.47 27.89 -11.72
CA THR A 135 -14.64 28.42 -12.47
C THR A 135 -14.95 29.88 -12.17
N LYS A 136 -14.54 30.41 -11.01
CA LYS A 136 -14.82 31.82 -10.64
C LYS A 136 -13.84 32.79 -11.29
N TYR A 137 -12.57 32.43 -11.37
CA TYR A 137 -11.51 33.34 -11.80
C TYR A 137 -10.95 33.04 -13.19
N PHE A 138 -11.26 31.87 -13.77
CA PHE A 138 -10.80 31.48 -15.10
C PHE A 138 -12.00 31.15 -16.00
N ALA A 139 -11.89 31.51 -17.28
CA ALA A 139 -12.81 31.07 -18.32
C ALA A 139 -12.48 29.62 -18.67
N VAL A 140 -13.10 28.68 -17.97
CA VAL A 140 -12.85 27.25 -18.13
C VAL A 140 -13.93 26.68 -19.02
N ASP A 141 -13.53 25.91 -20.04
CA ASP A 141 -14.46 25.20 -20.90
C ASP A 141 -15.37 24.29 -20.05
N PRO A 142 -16.71 24.44 -20.12
CA PRO A 142 -17.65 23.64 -19.33
C PRO A 142 -17.56 22.14 -19.59
N THR A 143 -16.95 21.70 -20.70
CA THR A 143 -16.71 20.28 -20.99
C THR A 143 -15.67 19.64 -20.08
N VAL A 144 -14.73 20.40 -19.51
CA VAL A 144 -13.64 19.90 -18.66
C VAL A 144 -14.17 19.19 -17.39
N PHE A 145 -15.32 19.63 -16.88
CA PHE A 145 -15.93 19.05 -15.67
C PHE A 145 -17.10 18.11 -15.96
N ARG A 146 -17.32 17.74 -17.22
CA ARG A 146 -18.49 16.93 -17.63
C ARG A 146 -18.24 15.42 -17.52
N ASN A 147 -16.97 15.02 -17.45
CA ASN A 147 -16.51 13.62 -17.44
C ASN A 147 -15.82 13.21 -16.13
N ILE A 148 -15.88 14.03 -15.08
CA ILE A 148 -15.24 13.83 -13.77
C ILE A 148 -16.25 14.14 -12.66
#